data_AF-A0A8J5TUY7-F1
#
_entry.id   AF-A0A8J5TUY7-F1
#
_cell.length_a   1.000
_cell.length_b   1.000
_cell.length_c   1.000
_cell.angle_alpha   90.00
_cell.angle_beta   90.00
_cell.angle_gamma   90.00
#
_symmetry.space_group_name_H-M   'P 1'
#
loop_
_entity.id
_entity.type
_entity.pdbx_description
1 polymer ?
#
loop_
_entity_poly.entity_id
_entity_poly.type
_entity_poly.pdbx_seq_one_letter_code
_entity_poly.pdbx_strand_id
1 'polypeptide(L)'
;MDELYEEYGIVEANINTPQMIENHSEERYLKLFSKSEVPFTNLKKVSAYIFSIPCSHGHTERVFSMMTSAWRNERDRLQVNSVKAELQICNNFSEECPAMYKKLLANRKLLEMASKGTKYKE
;
A
#
# COMPACT_ATOMS: atom_id res chain seq x y z
N MET A 1 3.32 17.26 28.90
CA MET A 1 3.89 15.94 28.59
C MET A 1 4.00 15.84 27.08
N ASP A 2 4.85 14.97 26.54
CA ASP A 2 4.95 14.75 25.09
C ASP A 2 3.68 14.05 24.60
N GLU A 3 2.91 14.66 23.71
CA GLU A 3 1.64 14.13 23.18
C GLU A 3 1.84 12.73 22.58
N LEU A 4 2.98 12.47 21.95
CA LEU A 4 3.30 11.16 21.40
C LEU A 4 3.48 10.11 22.50
N TYR A 5 4.03 10.49 23.64
CA TYR A 5 4.23 9.60 24.78
C TYR A 5 2.89 9.23 25.44
N GLU A 6 1.97 10.19 25.55
CA GLU A 6 0.61 9.92 26.05
C GLU A 6 -0.15 8.98 25.10
N GLU A 7 -0.07 9.22 23.79
CA GLU A 7 -0.62 8.33 22.76
C GLU A 7 -0.03 6.92 22.87
N TYR A 8 1.29 6.79 23.03
CA TYR A 8 1.97 5.50 23.19
C TYR A 8 1.49 4.74 24.43
N GLY A 9 1.36 5.41 25.58
CA GLY A 9 0.92 4.76 26.82
C GLY A 9 -0.46 4.11 26.71
N ILE A 10 -1.38 4.73 25.96
CA ILE A 10 -2.70 4.14 25.68
C ILE A 10 -2.56 2.89 24.80
N VAL A 11 -1.71 2.93 23.78
CA VAL A 11 -1.48 1.78 22.90
C VAL A 11 -0.85 0.63 23.66
N GLU A 12 0.21 0.89 24.42
CA GLU A 12 0.93 -0.12 25.20
C GLU A 12 0.00 -0.89 26.15
N ALA A 13 -0.93 -0.18 26.80
CA ALA A 13 -1.92 -0.79 27.70
C ALA A 13 -2.94 -1.71 26.99
N ASN A 14 -3.21 -1.50 25.70
CA ASN A 14 -4.33 -2.14 25.00
C ASN A 14 -3.91 -3.11 23.88
N ILE A 15 -2.70 -2.96 23.33
CA ILE A 15 -2.29 -3.68 22.13
C ILE A 15 -1.98 -5.16 22.35
N ASN A 16 -1.63 -5.54 23.57
CA ASN A 16 -1.34 -6.92 23.97
C ASN A 16 -2.53 -7.60 24.67
N THR A 17 -3.74 -7.09 24.47
CA THR A 17 -4.95 -7.77 24.96
C THR A 17 -5.18 -9.08 24.19
N PRO A 18 -5.78 -10.12 24.82
CA PRO A 18 -6.00 -11.42 24.17
C PRO A 18 -6.70 -11.31 22.82
N GLN A 19 -7.68 -10.41 22.69
CA GLN A 19 -8.44 -10.16 21.47
C GLN A 19 -7.59 -9.55 20.35
N MET A 20 -6.47 -8.89 20.68
CA MET A 20 -5.57 -8.25 19.72
C MET A 20 -4.48 -9.20 19.26
N ILE A 21 -3.94 -10.04 20.16
CA ILE A 21 -2.82 -10.96 19.87
C ILE A 21 -3.13 -11.93 18.73
N GLU A 22 -4.40 -12.30 18.54
CA GLU A 22 -4.84 -13.16 17.43
C GLU A 22 -4.64 -12.53 16.04
N ASN A 23 -4.45 -11.22 15.95
CA ASN A 23 -4.32 -10.50 14.67
C ASN A 23 -2.87 -10.19 14.31
N HIS A 24 -2.61 -9.89 13.04
CA HIS A 24 -1.31 -9.36 12.61
C HIS A 24 -1.05 -7.96 13.19
N SER A 25 0.22 -7.56 13.30
CA SER A 25 0.63 -6.33 13.98
C SER A 25 -0.12 -5.10 13.47
N GLU A 26 -0.18 -4.89 12.16
CA GLU A 26 -0.89 -3.79 11.50
C GLU A 26 -2.39 -3.76 11.81
N GLU A 27 -3.03 -4.93 11.87
CA GLU A 27 -4.46 -5.05 12.18
C GLU A 27 -4.75 -4.68 13.64
N ARG A 28 -3.82 -4.95 14.56
CA ARG A 28 -3.95 -4.53 15.97
C ARG A 28 -3.99 -3.02 16.08
N TYR A 29 -3.04 -2.33 15.43
CA TYR A 29 -2.99 -0.87 15.43
C TYR A 29 -4.23 -0.26 14.75
N LEU A 30 -4.65 -0.80 13.60
CA LEU A 30 -5.87 -0.34 12.91
C LEU A 30 -7.12 -0.51 13.77
N LYS A 31 -7.31 -1.68 14.41
CA LYS A 31 -8.44 -1.92 15.31
C LYS A 31 -8.43 -0.97 16.49
N LEU A 32 -7.27 -0.74 17.11
CA LEU A 32 -7.13 0.17 18.24
C LEU A 32 -7.44 1.62 17.86
N PHE A 33 -6.90 2.09 16.73
CA PHE A 33 -7.16 3.43 16.22
C PHE A 33 -8.60 3.67 15.77
N SER A 34 -9.32 2.61 15.40
CA SER A 34 -10.73 2.69 14.99
C SER A 34 -11.70 2.72 16.16
N LYS A 35 -11.32 2.15 17.31
CA LYS A 35 -12.18 2.01 18.50
C LYS A 35 -11.99 3.11 19.54
N SER A 36 -10.87 3.82 19.51
CA SER A 36 -10.54 4.84 20.50
C SER A 36 -11.28 6.15 20.24
N GLU A 37 -11.79 6.75 21.32
CA GLU A 37 -12.31 8.12 21.32
C GLU A 37 -11.17 9.16 21.28
N VAL A 38 -9.95 8.77 21.68
CA VAL A 38 -8.77 9.64 21.69
C VAL A 38 -8.14 9.70 20.28
N PRO A 39 -7.85 10.89 19.74
CA PRO A 39 -7.21 11.05 18.44
C PRO A 39 -5.71 10.75 18.51
N PHE A 40 -5.28 9.62 17.95
CA PHE A 40 -3.86 9.23 17.81
C PHE A 40 -3.15 9.95 16.65
N THR A 41 -3.06 11.27 16.69
CA THR A 41 -2.59 12.07 15.54
C THR A 41 -1.12 11.81 15.23
N ASN A 42 -0.28 11.71 16.25
CA ASN A 42 1.17 11.57 16.07
C ASN A 42 1.54 10.12 15.80
N LEU A 43 0.96 9.19 16.56
CA LEU A 43 1.23 7.77 16.44
C LEU A 43 0.66 7.19 15.14
N LYS A 44 -0.44 7.73 14.58
CA LYS A 44 -0.90 7.36 13.23
C LYS A 44 0.12 7.72 12.15
N LYS A 45 0.81 8.86 12.26
CA LYS A 45 1.86 9.23 11.29
C LYS A 45 3.05 8.28 11.37
N VAL A 46 3.51 7.98 12.59
CA VAL A 46 4.64 7.07 12.82
C VAL A 46 4.30 5.64 12.37
N SER A 47 3.16 5.13 12.78
CA SER A 47 2.71 3.78 12.42
C SER A 47 2.48 3.63 10.92
N ALA A 48 1.87 4.63 10.25
CA ALA A 48 1.73 4.63 8.79
C ALA A 48 3.08 4.52 8.08
N TYR A 49 4.10 5.24 8.56
CA TYR A 49 5.45 5.13 8.02
C TYR A 49 6.04 3.74 8.25
N ILE A 50 6.00 3.22 9.48
CA ILE A 50 6.53 1.88 9.81
C ILE A 50 5.85 0.80 8.96
N PHE A 51 4.52 0.81 8.85
CA PHE A 51 3.78 -0.19 8.09
C PHE A 51 3.85 -0.02 6.58
N SER A 52 4.33 1.13 6.08
CA SER A 52 4.65 1.29 4.66
C SER A 52 5.93 0.57 4.25
N ILE A 53 6.77 0.20 5.22
CA ILE A 53 8.02 -0.53 4.98
C ILE A 53 7.71 -2.02 4.91
N PRO A 54 7.92 -2.68 3.76
CA PRO A 54 7.69 -4.11 3.65
C PRO A 54 8.67 -4.89 4.52
N CYS A 55 8.16 -5.81 5.33
CA CYS A 55 8.97 -6.68 6.20
C CYS A 55 9.85 -7.69 5.43
N SER A 56 9.68 -7.82 4.11
CA SER A 56 10.42 -8.78 3.29
C SER A 56 10.71 -8.26 1.90
N HIS A 57 11.82 -8.74 1.33
CA HIS A 57 12.19 -8.53 -0.06
C HIS A 57 11.32 -9.35 -1.04
N GLY A 58 10.43 -10.23 -0.55
CA GLY A 58 9.62 -11.11 -1.40
C GLY A 58 8.71 -10.34 -2.36
N HIS A 59 8.24 -9.15 -1.97
CA HIS A 59 7.48 -8.28 -2.86
C HIS A 59 8.34 -7.78 -4.03
N THR A 60 9.53 -7.25 -3.74
CA THR A 60 10.47 -6.78 -4.77
C THR A 60 10.99 -7.90 -5.66
N GLU A 61 11.26 -9.09 -5.09
CA GLU A 61 11.69 -10.27 -5.84
C GLU A 61 10.62 -10.74 -6.82
N ARG A 62 9.34 -10.68 -6.43
CA ARG A 62 8.23 -10.98 -7.35
C ARG A 62 8.22 -10.01 -8.54
N VAL A 63 8.40 -8.71 -8.29
CA VAL A 63 8.49 -7.70 -9.35
C VAL A 63 9.69 -7.97 -10.27
N PHE A 64 10.86 -8.35 -9.72
CA PHE A 64 12.03 -8.73 -10.53
C PHE A 64 11.81 -9.99 -11.35
N SER A 65 11.11 -10.99 -10.82
CA SER A 65 10.74 -12.20 -11.57
C SER A 65 9.83 -11.85 -12.75
N MET A 66 8.80 -11.02 -12.53
CA MET A 66 7.93 -10.52 -13.60
C MET A 66 8.70 -9.71 -14.64
N MET A 67 9.61 -8.84 -14.20
CA MET A 67 10.46 -8.05 -15.09
C MET A 67 11.35 -8.95 -15.95
N THR A 68 11.97 -9.97 -15.35
CA THR A 68 12.83 -10.93 -16.06
C THR A 68 12.04 -11.75 -17.07
N SER A 69 10.77 -12.05 -16.79
CA SER A 69 9.86 -12.72 -17.73
C SER A 69 9.49 -11.82 -18.92
N ALA A 70 9.14 -10.56 -18.66
CA ALA A 70 8.76 -9.59 -19.69
C ALA A 70 9.96 -9.09 -20.53
N TRP A 71 11.17 -9.09 -19.96
CA TRP A 71 12.41 -8.59 -20.56
C TRP A 71 13.35 -9.73 -21.02
N ARG A 72 12.83 -10.77 -21.68
CA ARG A 72 13.69 -11.82 -22.26
C ARG A 72 14.18 -11.43 -23.66
N ASN A 73 15.42 -11.77 -23.99
CA ASN A 73 16.01 -11.48 -25.31
C ASN A 73 15.41 -12.30 -26.46
N GLU A 74 14.59 -13.33 -26.16
CA GLU A 74 14.02 -14.27 -27.14
C GLU A 74 12.70 -13.80 -27.76
N ARG A 75 12.05 -12.79 -27.18
CA ARG A 75 10.92 -12.06 -27.78
C ARG A 75 11.37 -10.61 -27.90
N ASP A 76 11.06 -9.94 -29.01
CA ASP A 76 11.45 -8.55 -29.28
C ASP A 76 11.44 -7.70 -28.00
N ARG A 77 12.64 -7.25 -27.62
CA ARG A 77 12.87 -6.57 -26.33
C ARG A 77 11.97 -5.34 -26.27
N LEU A 78 10.93 -5.40 -25.44
CA LEU A 78 10.05 -4.28 -25.16
C LEU A 78 10.89 -3.09 -24.67
N GLN A 79 10.43 -1.86 -24.92
CA GLN A 79 11.10 -0.69 -24.35
C GLN A 79 10.96 -0.68 -22.82
N VAL A 80 11.96 -0.12 -22.12
CA VAL A 80 11.98 -0.06 -20.63
C VAL A 80 10.71 0.58 -20.08
N ASN A 81 10.23 1.64 -20.74
CA ASN A 81 9.01 2.33 -20.35
C ASN A 81 7.77 1.44 -20.47
N SER A 82 7.69 0.60 -21.51
CA SER A 82 6.58 -0.33 -21.72
C SER A 82 6.57 -1.42 -20.64
N VAL A 83 7.72 -2.01 -20.34
CA VAL A 83 7.83 -3.02 -19.27
C VAL A 83 7.52 -2.41 -17.90
N LYS A 84 7.99 -1.19 -17.63
CA LYS A 84 7.63 -0.48 -16.40
C LYS A 84 6.12 -0.27 -16.28
N ALA A 85 5.46 0.19 -17.34
CA ALA A 85 4.02 0.41 -17.35
C ALA A 85 3.24 -0.90 -17.16
N GLU A 86 3.65 -1.97 -17.84
CA GLU A 86 3.06 -3.30 -17.71
C GLU A 86 3.19 -3.84 -16.27
N LEU A 87 4.38 -3.78 -15.69
CA LEU A 87 4.62 -4.21 -14.31
C LEU A 87 3.79 -3.39 -13.31
N GLN A 88 3.64 -2.08 -13.52
CA GLN A 88 2.78 -1.25 -12.67
C GLN A 88 1.31 -1.66 -12.77
N ILE A 89 0.83 -2.06 -13.94
CA ILE A 89 -0.55 -2.53 -14.10
C ILE A 89 -0.70 -3.90 -13.40
N CYS A 90 0.15 -4.86 -13.75
CA CYS A 90 0.07 -6.23 -13.24
C CYS A 90 0.29 -6.34 -11.73
N ASN A 91 1.09 -5.44 -11.13
CA ASN A 91 1.34 -5.45 -9.68
C ASN A 91 0.25 -4.74 -8.88
N ASN A 92 -0.40 -3.72 -9.44
CA ASN A 92 -1.39 -2.90 -8.72
C ASN A 92 -2.85 -3.32 -8.96
N PHE A 93 -3.12 -4.07 -10.03
CA PHE A 93 -4.46 -4.55 -10.36
C PHE A 93 -4.47 -6.08 -10.36
N SER A 94 -5.31 -6.66 -9.50
CA SER A 94 -5.52 -8.11 -9.41
C SER A 94 -6.67 -8.61 -10.30
N GLU A 95 -7.39 -7.70 -10.95
CA GLU A 95 -8.55 -7.99 -11.76
C GLU A 95 -8.19 -8.30 -13.21
N GLU A 96 -9.03 -9.08 -13.87
CA GLU A 96 -8.94 -9.26 -15.31
C GLU A 96 -9.14 -7.93 -16.06
N CYS A 97 -8.49 -7.81 -17.21
CA CYS A 97 -8.46 -6.59 -18.00
C CYS A 97 -9.85 -5.97 -18.26
N PRO A 98 -10.92 -6.72 -18.59
CA PRO A 98 -12.26 -6.14 -18.80
C PRO A 98 -12.86 -5.55 -17.52
N ALA A 99 -12.64 -6.18 -16.37
CA ALA A 99 -13.12 -5.70 -15.08
C ALA A 99 -12.35 -4.45 -14.64
N MET A 100 -11.02 -4.49 -14.78
CA MET A 100 -10.14 -3.35 -14.54
C MET A 100 -10.56 -2.15 -15.40
N TYR A 101 -10.77 -2.36 -16.70
CA TYR A 101 -11.18 -1.30 -17.62
C TYR A 101 -12.49 -0.62 -17.17
N LYS A 102 -13.50 -1.43 -16.79
CA LYS A 102 -14.76 -0.90 -16.25
C LYS A 102 -14.55 -0.12 -14.95
N LYS A 103 -13.71 -0.60 -14.03
CA LYS A 103 -13.40 0.12 -12.78
C LYS A 103 -12.70 1.45 -13.03
N LEU A 104 -11.73 1.48 -13.95
CA LEU A 104 -11.02 2.70 -14.31
C LEU A 104 -11.97 3.72 -14.94
N LEU A 105 -12.88 3.28 -15.82
CA LEU A 105 -13.89 4.16 -16.42
C LEU A 105 -14.89 4.71 -15.39
N ALA A 106 -15.26 3.91 -14.38
CA ALA A 106 -16.16 4.35 -13.32
C ALA A 106 -15.53 5.40 -12.40
N ASN A 107 -14.19 5.46 -12.30
CA ASN A 107 -13.49 6.39 -11.43
C ASN A 107 -13.15 7.71 -12.15
N ARG A 108 -14.16 8.60 -12.24
CA ARG A 108 -14.03 9.91 -12.90
C ARG A 108 -12.89 10.77 -12.35
N LYS A 109 -12.67 10.76 -11.02
CA LYS A 109 -11.56 11.51 -10.40
C LYS A 109 -10.20 11.05 -10.92
N LEU A 110 -10.00 9.74 -11.03
CA LEU A 110 -8.75 9.17 -11.54
C LEU A 110 -8.51 9.53 -13.01
N LEU A 111 -9.56 9.50 -13.85
CA LEU A 111 -9.48 9.93 -15.25
C LEU A 111 -9.13 11.42 -15.38
N GLU A 112 -9.74 12.27 -14.56
CA GLU A 112 -9.45 13.71 -14.54
C GLU A 112 -8.00 13.99 -14.08
N MET A 113 -7.51 13.27 -13.07
CA MET A 113 -6.11 13.39 -12.62
C MET A 113 -5.10 12.88 -13.65
N ALA A 114 -5.43 11.79 -14.35
CA ALA A 114 -4.59 11.25 -15.43
C ALA A 114 -4.52 12.24 -16.61
N SER A 115 -5.65 12.81 -17.01
CA SER A 115 -5.70 13.82 -18.08
C SER A 115 -4.91 15.09 -17.73
N LYS A 116 -4.93 15.52 -16.47
CA LYS A 116 -4.18 16.71 -16.00
C LYS A 116 -2.70 16.43 -15.71
N GLY A 117 -2.25 15.18 -15.80
CA GLY A 117 -0.87 14.79 -15.44
C GLY A 117 -0.55 14.97 -13.94
N THR A 118 -1.57 15.06 -13.07
CA THR A 118 -1.42 15.31 -11.63
C THR A 118 -1.56 14.06 -10.77
N LYS A 119 -1.69 12.87 -11.38
CA LYS A 119 -1.86 11.60 -10.67
C LYS A 119 -0.81 11.34 -9.58
N TYR A 120 0.39 11.92 -9.70
CA TYR A 120 1.52 11.74 -8.78
C TYR A 120 1.95 13.02 -8.04
N LYS A 121 1.15 14.10 -8.09
CA LYS A 121 1.45 15.30 -7.30
C LYS A 121 0.75 15.17 -5.95
N GLU A 122 1.56 14.95 -4.91
CA GLU A 122 1.15 15.11 -3.49
C GLU A 122 0.75 16.56 -3.19
#